data_AF-L9ZFU1-F1
#
_entry.id   AF-L9ZFU1-F1
#
_cell.length_a   1.000
_cell.length_b   1.000
_cell.length_c   1.000
_cell.angle_alpha   90.00
_cell.angle_beta   90.00
_cell.angle_gamma   90.00
#
_symmetry.space_group_name_H-M   'P 1'
#
loop_
_entity.id
_entity.type
_entity.pdbx_description
1 polymer ?
#
loop_
_entity_poly.entity_id
_entity_poly.type
_entity_poly.pdbx_seq_one_letter_code
_entity_poly.pdbx_strand_id
1 'polypeptide(L)'
;MGRLSSVLLKGLGALVLVAVVLSVVGTIVGIALSLIAAVLSLVLTLAVLSVIALAAVGLLSLFGSDSSAGSGADTPAENRPDPEDRVRSRYVDGDLDDEAFERELERVLDAEDRSTRPGVDGSRTGSPAGERDRLRDR
;
A
#
# COMPACT_ATOMS: atom_id res chain seq x y z
N MET A 1 -47.58 60.45 -15.00
CA MET A 1 -47.36 59.02 -14.68
C MET A 1 -45.89 58.55 -14.74
N GLY A 2 -44.94 59.32 -15.31
CA GLY A 2 -43.54 58.84 -15.46
C GLY A 2 -42.65 58.80 -14.21
N ARG A 3 -43.02 59.50 -13.12
CA ARG A 3 -42.19 59.59 -11.89
C ARG A 3 -42.15 58.26 -11.12
N LEU A 4 -43.30 57.58 -11.03
CA LEU A 4 -43.43 56.28 -10.38
C LEU A 4 -42.64 55.20 -11.14
N SER A 5 -42.74 55.18 -12.47
CA SER A 5 -41.99 54.24 -13.32
C SER A 5 -40.47 54.37 -13.16
N SER A 6 -39.94 55.59 -13.04
CA SER A 6 -38.50 55.80 -12.83
C SER A 6 -38.03 55.34 -11.44
N VAL A 7 -38.85 55.53 -10.40
CA VAL A 7 -38.53 55.09 -9.03
C VAL A 7 -38.59 53.56 -8.94
N LEU A 8 -39.59 52.92 -9.56
CA LEU A 8 -39.65 51.46 -9.65
C LEU A 8 -38.46 50.88 -10.42
N LEU A 9 -38.08 51.49 -11.55
CA LEU A 9 -36.96 51.00 -12.36
C LEU A 9 -35.62 51.12 -11.62
N LYS A 10 -35.39 52.24 -10.91
CA LYS A 10 -34.21 52.43 -10.07
C LYS A 10 -34.19 51.49 -8.86
N GLY A 11 -35.34 51.28 -8.21
CA GLY A 11 -35.48 50.35 -7.10
C GLY A 11 -35.21 48.91 -7.52
N LEU A 12 -35.77 48.48 -8.64
CA LEU A 12 -35.53 47.15 -9.19
C LEU A 12 -34.07 46.98 -9.61
N GLY A 13 -33.48 47.98 -10.26
CA GLY A 13 -32.06 47.95 -10.62
C GLY A 13 -31.13 47.84 -9.41
N ALA A 14 -31.41 48.59 -8.34
CA ALA A 14 -30.66 48.49 -7.08
C ALA A 14 -30.81 47.11 -6.43
N LEU A 15 -32.03 46.54 -6.45
CA LEU A 15 -32.29 45.21 -5.90
C LEU A 15 -31.55 44.12 -6.69
N VAL A 16 -31.57 44.19 -8.03
CA VAL A 16 -30.81 43.26 -8.88
C VAL A 16 -29.31 43.37 -8.60
N LEU A 17 -28.78 44.59 -8.45
CA LEU A 17 -27.36 44.79 -8.14
C LEU A 17 -27.00 44.18 -6.79
N VAL A 18 -27.82 44.39 -5.76
CA VAL A 18 -27.64 43.77 -4.44
C VAL A 18 -27.69 42.25 -4.54
N ALA A 19 -28.65 41.69 -5.28
CA ALA A 19 -28.76 40.26 -5.48
C ALA A 19 -27.53 39.67 -6.19
N VAL A 20 -26.98 40.36 -7.19
CA VAL A 20 -25.75 39.95 -7.88
C VAL A 20 -24.57 39.97 -6.91
N VAL A 21 -24.40 41.03 -6.12
CA VAL A 21 -23.32 41.12 -5.14
C VAL A 21 -23.44 40.02 -4.10
N LEU A 22 -24.64 39.79 -3.54
CA LEU A 22 -24.87 38.69 -2.60
C LEU A 22 -24.60 37.33 -3.24
N SER A 23 -24.96 37.13 -4.51
CA SER A 23 -24.70 35.88 -5.23
C SER A 23 -23.20 35.61 -5.35
N VAL A 24 -22.42 36.62 -5.72
CA VAL A 24 -20.96 36.51 -5.80
C VAL A 24 -20.36 36.21 -4.43
N VAL A 25 -20.73 36.96 -3.40
CA VAL A 25 -20.24 36.75 -2.03
C VAL A 25 -20.62 35.35 -1.53
N GLY A 26 -21.87 34.95 -1.75
CA GLY A 26 -22.37 33.62 -1.40
C GLY A 26 -21.64 32.50 -2.12
N THR A 27 -21.26 32.71 -3.38
CA THR A 27 -20.47 31.73 -4.15
C THR A 27 -19.07 31.58 -3.57
N ILE A 28 -18.41 32.69 -3.24
CA ILE A 28 -17.07 32.67 -2.63
C ILE A 28 -17.10 31.95 -1.28
N VAL A 29 -18.05 32.32 -0.42
CA VAL A 29 -18.23 31.68 0.90
C VAL A 29 -18.59 30.21 0.72
N GLY A 30 -19.48 29.89 -0.23
CA GLY A 30 -19.89 28.53 -0.55
C GLY A 30 -18.72 27.66 -1.00
N ILE A 31 -17.84 28.17 -1.86
CA ILE A 31 -16.62 27.47 -2.29
C ILE A 31 -15.71 27.23 -1.10
N ALA A 32 -15.46 28.25 -0.27
CA ALA A 32 -14.60 28.10 0.91
C ALA A 32 -15.13 27.04 1.88
N LEU A 33 -16.43 27.07 2.19
CA LEU A 33 -17.08 26.07 3.03
C LEU A 33 -17.08 24.68 2.39
N SER A 34 -17.25 24.59 1.07
CA SER A 34 -17.19 23.32 0.34
C SER A 34 -15.81 22.67 0.45
N LEU A 35 -14.74 23.45 0.33
CA LEU A 35 -13.37 22.94 0.51
C LEU A 35 -13.15 22.41 1.94
N ILE A 36 -13.61 23.16 2.94
CA ILE A 36 -13.51 22.73 4.34
C ILE A 36 -14.29 21.43 4.55
N ALA A 37 -15.52 21.35 4.04
CA ALA A 37 -16.34 20.16 4.13
C ALA A 37 -15.73 18.96 3.39
N ALA A 38 -15.10 19.19 2.22
CA ALA A 38 -14.43 18.15 1.47
C ALA A 38 -13.23 17.58 2.23
N VAL A 39 -12.40 18.44 2.82
CA VAL A 39 -11.27 18.01 3.66
C VAL A 39 -11.75 17.26 4.89
N LEU A 40 -12.75 17.78 5.60
CA LEU A 40 -13.34 17.10 6.75
C LEU A 40 -13.92 15.74 6.38
N SER A 41 -14.61 15.64 5.24
CA SER A 41 -15.15 14.40 4.72
C SER A 41 -14.04 13.40 4.41
N LEU A 42 -12.96 13.84 3.77
CA LEU A 42 -11.80 13.00 3.47
C LEU A 42 -11.11 12.49 4.75
N VAL A 43 -10.91 13.35 5.74
CA VAL A 43 -10.34 12.94 7.03
C VAL A 43 -11.26 11.93 7.72
N LEU A 44 -12.57 12.18 7.70
CA LEU A 44 -13.54 11.29 8.33
C LEU A 44 -13.60 9.92 7.63
N THR A 45 -13.58 9.88 6.30
CA THR A 45 -13.57 8.60 5.56
C THR A 45 -12.30 7.82 5.82
N LEU A 46 -11.14 8.48 5.85
CA LEU A 46 -9.87 7.84 6.23
C LEU A 46 -9.88 7.34 7.67
N ALA A 47 -10.43 8.11 8.61
CA ALA A 47 -10.56 7.70 10.00
C ALA A 47 -11.46 6.46 10.14
N VAL A 48 -12.62 6.46 9.49
CA VAL A 48 -13.52 5.30 9.47
C VAL A 48 -12.85 4.08 8.84
N LEU A 49 -12.14 4.27 7.71
CA LEU A 49 -11.42 3.19 7.05
C LEU A 49 -10.31 2.62 7.93
N SER A 50 -9.58 3.47 8.67
CA SER A 50 -8.57 3.06 9.64
C SER A 50 -9.17 2.23 10.77
N VAL A 51 -10.32 2.63 11.32
CA VAL A 51 -11.03 1.86 12.34
C VAL A 51 -11.48 0.50 11.80
N ILE A 52 -12.01 0.45 10.58
CA ILE A 52 -12.40 -0.80 9.92
C ILE A 52 -11.18 -1.71 9.71
N ALA A 53 -10.06 -1.16 9.22
CA ALA A 53 -8.83 -1.91 9.04
C ALA A 53 -8.31 -2.47 10.37
N LEU A 54 -8.31 -1.67 11.43
CA LEU A 54 -7.90 -2.12 12.77
C LEU A 54 -8.83 -3.20 13.31
N ALA A 55 -10.14 -3.07 13.11
CA ALA A 55 -11.11 -4.08 13.48
C ALA A 55 -10.90 -5.38 12.70
N ALA A 56 -10.61 -5.30 11.40
CA ALA A 56 -10.31 -6.46 10.58
C ALA A 56 -9.02 -7.16 11.04
N VAL A 57 -7.95 -6.41 11.33
CA VAL A 57 -6.70 -6.96 11.88
C VAL A 57 -6.94 -7.59 13.25
N GLY A 58 -7.70 -6.94 14.13
CA GLY A 58 -8.06 -7.49 15.43
C GLY A 58 -8.86 -8.79 15.31
N LEU A 59 -9.82 -8.84 14.38
CA LEU A 59 -10.60 -10.04 14.11
C LEU A 59 -9.72 -11.16 13.55
N LEU A 60 -8.86 -10.87 12.57
CA LEU A 60 -7.91 -11.84 12.04
C LEU A 60 -6.93 -12.34 13.10
N SER A 61 -6.51 -11.48 14.03
CA SER A 61 -5.65 -11.90 15.15
C SER A 61 -6.35 -12.88 16.09
N LEU A 62 -7.65 -12.69 16.36
CA LEU A 62 -8.44 -13.59 17.20
C LEU A 62 -8.68 -14.94 16.51
N PHE A 63 -9.07 -14.93 15.23
CA PHE A 63 -9.34 -16.15 14.47
C PHE A 63 -8.06 -16.88 14.01
N GLY A 64 -6.99 -16.14 13.74
CA GLY A 64 -5.68 -16.66 13.36
C GLY A 64 -4.97 -17.35 14.52
N SER A 65 -5.19 -16.91 15.76
CA SER A 65 -4.63 -17.55 16.95
C SER A 65 -5.14 -18.99 17.16
N ASP A 66 -6.39 -19.28 16.81
CA ASP A 66 -6.95 -20.65 16.81
C ASP A 66 -6.57 -21.45 15.54
N SER A 67 -6.20 -20.78 14.45
CA SER A 67 -5.86 -21.40 13.17
C SER A 67 -4.37 -21.78 13.02
N SER A 68 -3.52 -21.44 13.99
CA SER A 68 -2.09 -21.83 14.04
C SER A 68 -1.85 -23.33 14.26
N ALA A 69 -2.89 -24.17 14.30
CA ALA A 69 -2.78 -25.63 14.35
C ALA A 69 -3.19 -26.26 13.01
N GLY A 70 -2.51 -25.93 11.90
CA GLY A 70 -2.64 -26.75 10.68
C GLY A 70 -2.52 -26.03 9.34
N SER A 71 -1.39 -25.39 9.07
CA SER A 71 -0.81 -25.35 7.72
C SER A 71 0.69 -25.17 7.87
N GLY A 72 1.44 -26.21 7.51
CA GLY A 72 2.88 -26.31 7.74
C GLY A 72 3.70 -25.46 6.77
N ALA A 73 4.91 -25.12 7.26
CA ALA A 73 5.96 -24.27 6.71
C ALA A 73 5.63 -22.77 6.86
N ASP A 74 6.17 -22.00 7.80
CA ASP A 74 7.54 -22.00 8.31
C ASP A 74 7.66 -21.66 9.81
N THR A 75 8.74 -22.17 10.39
CA THR A 75 9.17 -22.06 11.79
C THR A 75 9.14 -20.62 12.33
N PRO A 76 8.77 -20.39 13.62
CA PRO A 76 8.84 -19.07 14.24
C PRO A 76 10.30 -18.62 14.45
N ALA A 77 10.89 -18.01 13.43
CA ALA A 77 12.14 -17.26 13.55
C ALA A 77 11.81 -15.84 14.04
N GLU A 78 11.68 -15.72 15.35
CA GLU A 78 11.98 -14.53 16.16
C GLU A 78 12.20 -13.21 15.39
N ASN A 79 11.15 -12.39 15.24
CA ASN A 79 11.19 -10.92 15.31
C ASN A 79 12.38 -10.22 14.60
N ARG A 80 12.88 -10.78 13.50
CA ARG A 80 14.01 -10.27 12.74
C ARG A 80 13.39 -9.75 11.45
N PRO A 81 13.49 -8.44 11.16
CA PRO A 81 12.86 -7.88 9.97
C PRO A 81 13.31 -8.65 8.74
N ASP A 82 12.38 -8.91 7.83
CA ASP A 82 12.68 -9.64 6.61
C ASP A 82 13.85 -8.97 5.90
N PRO A 83 14.79 -9.75 5.34
CA PRO A 83 15.96 -9.19 4.66
C PRO A 83 15.60 -8.15 3.60
N GLU A 84 14.47 -8.36 2.90
CA GLU A 84 13.90 -7.43 1.94
C GLU A 84 13.48 -6.10 2.58
N ASP A 85 12.77 -6.16 3.71
CA ASP A 85 12.27 -4.97 4.42
C ASP A 85 13.41 -4.08 4.92
N ARG A 86 14.56 -4.67 5.28
CA ARG A 86 15.77 -3.90 5.62
C ARG A 86 16.36 -3.15 4.43
N VAL A 87 16.27 -3.69 3.22
CA VAL A 87 16.77 -3.03 2.01
C VAL A 87 15.81 -1.90 1.63
N ARG A 88 14.50 -2.14 1.72
CA ARG A 88 13.46 -1.12 1.48
C ARG A 88 13.54 0.06 2.45
N SER A 89 13.73 -0.18 3.75
CA SER A 89 13.85 0.91 4.74
C SER A 89 15.00 1.86 4.38
N ARG A 90 16.19 1.32 4.07
CA ARG A 90 17.38 2.12 3.74
C ARG A 90 17.22 2.94 2.47
N TYR A 91 16.46 2.45 1.49
CA TYR A 91 16.12 3.21 0.29
C TYR A 91 15.19 4.39 0.61
N VAL A 92 14.17 4.18 1.43
CA VAL A 92 13.23 5.24 1.86
C VAL A 92 13.93 6.29 2.73
N ASP A 93 14.87 5.86 3.56
CA ASP A 93 15.69 6.74 4.40
C ASP A 93 16.74 7.54 3.58
N GLY A 94 16.91 7.20 2.29
CA GLY A 94 17.85 7.87 1.38
C GLY A 94 19.30 7.41 1.53
N ASP A 95 19.54 6.33 2.29
CA ASP A 95 20.86 5.72 2.49
C ASP A 95 21.30 4.83 1.32
N LEU A 96 20.38 4.50 0.40
CA LEU A 96 20.64 3.75 -0.83
C LEU A 96 20.11 4.49 -2.05
N ASP A 97 20.96 4.64 -3.06
CA ASP A 97 20.56 5.10 -4.40
C ASP A 97 19.80 3.98 -5.16
N ASP A 98 18.97 4.36 -6.13
CA ASP A 98 18.15 3.44 -6.96
C ASP A 98 18.95 2.23 -7.49
N GLU A 99 20.14 2.48 -8.07
CA GLU A 99 20.98 1.43 -8.66
C GLU A 99 21.57 0.49 -7.59
N ALA A 100 21.84 1.01 -6.39
CA ALA A 100 22.29 0.19 -5.27
C ALA A 100 21.12 -0.63 -4.69
N PHE A 101 19.91 -0.09 -4.70
CA PHE A 101 18.71 -0.76 -4.21
C PHE A 101 18.39 -1.99 -5.06
N GLU A 102 18.36 -1.84 -6.38
CA GLU A 102 18.06 -2.95 -7.29
C GLU A 102 19.07 -4.10 -7.15
N ARG A 103 20.37 -3.78 -7.08
CA ARG A 103 21.43 -4.80 -6.91
C ARG A 103 21.35 -5.54 -5.58
N GLU A 104 21.02 -4.83 -4.50
CA GLU A 104 20.95 -5.43 -3.17
C GLU A 104 19.66 -6.22 -3.00
N LEU A 105 18.54 -5.75 -3.56
CA LEU A 105 17.26 -6.45 -3.57
C LEU A 105 17.36 -7.77 -4.34
N GLU A 106 17.95 -7.76 -5.54
CA GLU A 106 18.16 -8.97 -6.35
C GLU A 106 19.01 -10.00 -5.59
N ARG A 107 20.06 -9.55 -4.88
CA ARG A 107 20.90 -10.44 -4.07
C ARG A 107 20.11 -11.09 -2.93
N VAL A 108 19.22 -10.33 -2.29
CA VAL A 108 18.39 -10.82 -1.20
C VAL A 108 17.37 -11.84 -1.71
N LEU A 109 16.68 -11.54 -2.81
CA LEU A 109 15.69 -12.42 -3.44
C LEU A 109 16.32 -13.75 -3.89
N ASP A 110 17.46 -13.69 -4.57
CA ASP A 110 18.16 -14.89 -5.06
C ASP A 110 18.73 -15.75 -3.91
N ALA A 111 19.06 -15.13 -2.76
CA ALA A 111 19.45 -15.86 -1.57
C ALA A 111 18.25 -16.55 -0.90
N GLU A 112 17.09 -15.90 -0.87
CA GLU A 112 15.85 -16.41 -0.29
C GLU A 112 15.28 -17.58 -1.10
N ASP A 113 15.26 -17.45 -2.43
CA ASP A 113 14.85 -18.52 -3.35
C ASP A 113 15.71 -19.78 -3.21
N ARG A 114 17.01 -19.60 -2.95
CA ARG A 114 17.96 -20.71 -2.70
C ARG A 114 17.78 -21.33 -1.31
N SER A 115 17.35 -20.57 -0.30
CA SER A 115 17.03 -21.12 1.02
C SER A 115 15.67 -21.84 1.05
N THR A 116 14.70 -21.39 0.25
CA THR A 116 13.35 -21.96 0.19
C THR A 116 13.28 -23.25 -0.64
N ARG A 117 14.29 -23.53 -1.49
CA ARG A 117 14.51 -24.85 -2.11
C ARG A 117 15.56 -25.63 -1.32
N PRO A 118 15.17 -26.60 -0.46
CA PRO A 118 16.13 -27.55 0.09
C PRO A 118 16.79 -28.28 -1.08
N GLY A 119 18.13 -28.25 -1.13
CA GLY A 119 18.94 -28.66 -2.28
C GLY A 119 18.50 -29.96 -2.95
N VAL A 120 18.05 -29.86 -4.20
CA VAL A 120 18.22 -30.94 -5.17
C VAL A 120 19.68 -30.89 -5.60
N ASP A 121 20.55 -31.38 -4.74
CA ASP A 121 21.98 -31.50 -5.03
C ASP A 121 22.16 -32.66 -6.02
N GLY A 122 22.41 -32.29 -7.27
CA GLY A 122 22.67 -33.20 -8.37
C GLY A 122 23.98 -33.95 -8.18
N SER A 123 23.92 -35.12 -7.53
CA SER A 123 25.02 -36.08 -7.53
C SER A 123 25.09 -36.84 -8.84
N ARG A 124 25.70 -36.21 -9.87
CA ARG A 124 26.38 -36.92 -10.96
C ARG A 124 27.79 -36.35 -11.08
N THR A 125 28.78 -37.11 -10.64
CA THR A 125 29.95 -37.51 -11.46
C THR A 125 30.90 -38.31 -10.60
N GLY A 126 31.09 -39.58 -10.97
CA GLY A 126 32.05 -40.48 -10.34
C GLY A 126 31.83 -41.90 -10.85
N SER A 127 32.11 -42.15 -12.12
CA SER A 127 32.29 -43.51 -12.63
C SER A 127 33.48 -44.17 -11.94
N PRO A 128 33.34 -45.42 -11.50
CA PRO A 128 34.42 -46.39 -11.65
C PRO A 128 33.93 -47.49 -12.58
N ALA A 129 34.56 -47.52 -13.76
CA ALA A 129 34.66 -48.73 -14.55
C ALA A 129 35.34 -49.82 -13.71
N GLY A 130 34.80 -51.04 -13.70
CA GLY A 130 35.45 -52.17 -13.03
C GLY A 130 34.53 -53.32 -12.64
N GLU A 131 33.47 -53.60 -13.39
CA GLU A 131 32.54 -54.69 -13.11
C GLU A 131 32.84 -55.88 -14.04
N ARG A 132 33.67 -56.81 -13.53
CA ARG A 132 33.54 -58.28 -13.67
C ARG A 132 34.07 -58.98 -14.93
N ASP A 133 35.38 -59.21 -14.91
CA ASP A 133 36.05 -60.33 -15.60
C ASP A 133 36.18 -61.55 -14.65
N ARG A 134 35.05 -62.13 -14.23
CA ARG A 134 34.99 -63.32 -13.35
C ARG A 134 33.92 -64.31 -13.80
N LEU A 135 34.06 -64.80 -15.01
CA LEU A 135 33.38 -66.02 -15.50
C LEU A 135 34.41 -66.86 -16.25
N ARG A 136 35.44 -67.29 -15.52
CA ARG A 136 36.41 -68.32 -15.95
C ARG A 136 36.42 -69.39 -14.87
N ASP A 137 36.28 -70.63 -15.31
CA ASP A 137 36.32 -71.89 -14.56
C ASP A 137 35.04 -72.31 -13.81
N ARG A 138 34.15 -72.95 -14.57
CA ARG A 138 33.55 -74.23 -14.18
C ARG A 138 33.57 -75.19 -15.35
#